data_AF-A0A077ZNB6-F1
#
_entry.id   AF-A0A077ZNB6-F1
#
_cell.length_a   1.000
_cell.length_b   1.000
_cell.length_c   1.000
_cell.angle_alpha   90.00
_cell.angle_beta   90.00
_cell.angle_gamma   90.00
#
_symmetry.space_group_name_H-M   'P 1'
#
loop_
_entity.id
_entity.type
_entity.pdbx_description
1 polymer ?
#
loop_
_entity_poly.entity_id
_entity_poly.type
_entity_poly.pdbx_seq_one_letter_code
_entity_poly.pdbx_strand_id
1 'polypeptide(L)'
;MTKEIELASRTRKRENHRSRITLVTKRLDGLVECKANRCVVEEEMLHLEAYLVKCQEVQENLEYLLKNGEKLQFEIESWMAFESSVMDVKAKAKQYLQQHKDTESLEGKYPVPVGPNLPRWTLPQFSGDVLQFASFWDQFEAAVDC
;
A
#
# COMPACT_ATOMS: atom_id res chain seq x y z
N MET A 1 -6.58 24.81 -36.93
CA MET A 1 -6.10 23.42 -37.06
C MET A 1 -5.25 22.97 -35.87
N THR A 2 -4.12 23.63 -35.54
CA THR A 2 -3.18 23.13 -34.51
C THR A 2 -3.81 22.89 -33.14
N LYS A 3 -4.61 23.84 -32.64
CA LYS A 3 -5.26 23.73 -31.31
C LYS A 3 -6.28 22.59 -31.19
N GLU A 4 -6.98 22.27 -32.28
CA GLU A 4 -7.98 21.18 -32.27
C GLU A 4 -7.30 19.81 -32.23
N ILE A 5 -6.19 19.66 -32.96
CA ILE A 5 -5.35 18.46 -32.92
C ILE A 5 -4.72 18.28 -31.53
N GLU A 6 -4.22 19.36 -30.94
CA GLU A 6 -3.69 19.36 -29.57
C GLU A 6 -4.78 18.97 -28.56
N LEU A 7 -5.95 19.60 -28.63
CA LEU A 7 -7.08 19.30 -27.74
C LEU A 7 -7.46 17.82 -27.84
N ALA A 8 -7.68 17.28 -29.04
CA ALA A 8 -8.03 15.88 -29.24
C ALA A 8 -6.93 14.93 -28.71
N SER A 9 -5.66 15.26 -28.91
CA SER A 9 -4.53 14.50 -28.38
C SER A 9 -4.51 14.49 -26.84
N ARG A 10 -4.72 15.66 -26.20
CA ARG A 10 -4.81 15.78 -24.74
C ARG A 10 -6.01 15.03 -24.18
N THR A 11 -7.19 15.14 -24.79
CA THR A 11 -8.39 14.38 -24.40
C THR A 11 -8.13 12.87 -24.45
N ARG A 12 -7.51 12.37 -25.52
CA ARG A 12 -7.15 10.94 -25.63
C ARG A 12 -6.16 10.51 -24.54
N LYS A 13 -5.16 11.34 -24.24
CA LYS A 13 -4.19 11.07 -23.18
C LYS A 13 -4.85 11.05 -21.80
N ARG A 14 -5.77 11.98 -21.51
CA ARG A 14 -6.56 12.02 -20.27
C ARG A 14 -7.38 10.74 -20.12
N GLU A 15 -8.10 10.31 -21.15
CA GLU A 15 -8.90 9.08 -21.11
C GLU A 15 -8.06 7.81 -20.88
N ASN A 16 -6.84 7.76 -21.42
CA ASN A 16 -5.91 6.68 -21.10
C ASN A 16 -5.54 6.66 -19.61
N HIS A 17 -5.23 7.82 -19.03
CA HIS A 17 -4.92 7.91 -17.61
C HIS A 17 -6.14 7.59 -16.73
N ARG A 18 -7.33 8.09 -17.07
CA ARG A 18 -8.58 7.75 -16.36
C ARG A 18 -8.83 6.25 -16.36
N SER A 19 -8.65 5.58 -17.50
CA SER A 19 -8.80 4.12 -17.61
C SER A 19 -7.82 3.38 -16.67
N ARG A 20 -6.56 3.83 -16.60
CA ARG A 20 -5.56 3.25 -15.69
C ARG A 20 -5.90 3.49 -14.23
N ILE A 21 -6.34 4.70 -13.89
CA ILE A 21 -6.81 5.05 -12.54
C ILE A 21 -7.99 4.15 -12.16
N THR A 22 -9.01 4.02 -13.01
CA THR A 22 -10.17 3.14 -12.76
C THR A 22 -9.75 1.69 -12.51
N LEU A 23 -8.78 1.17 -13.25
CA LEU A 23 -8.26 -0.19 -13.01
C LEU A 23 -7.56 -0.31 -11.66
N VAL A 24 -6.69 0.65 -11.31
CA VAL A 24 -6.00 0.68 -10.00
C VAL A 24 -7.01 0.82 -8.86
N THR A 25 -8.00 1.71 -9.00
CA THR A 25 -9.09 1.90 -8.04
C THR A 25 -9.86 0.60 -7.81
N LYS A 26 -10.23 -0.14 -8.87
CA LYS A 26 -10.89 -1.45 -8.75
C LYS A 26 -10.03 -2.50 -8.04
N ARG A 27 -8.72 -2.53 -8.33
CA ARG A 27 -7.78 -3.44 -7.65
C ARG A 27 -7.66 -3.08 -6.18
N LEU A 28 -7.50 -1.79 -5.85
CA LEU A 28 -7.41 -1.30 -4.49
C LEU A 28 -8.66 -1.63 -3.68
N ASP A 29 -9.83 -1.45 -4.27
CA ASP A 29 -11.11 -1.80 -3.63
C ASP A 29 -11.19 -3.31 -3.34
N GLY A 30 -10.84 -4.16 -4.31
CA GLY A 30 -10.75 -5.60 -4.13
C GLY A 30 -9.72 -6.04 -3.09
N LEU A 31 -8.57 -5.37 -3.00
CA LEU A 31 -7.56 -5.64 -1.96
C LEU A 31 -8.11 -5.34 -0.56
N VAL A 32 -8.83 -4.23 -0.41
CA VAL A 32 -9.47 -3.87 0.87
C VAL A 32 -10.57 -4.88 1.22
N GLU A 33 -11.40 -5.28 0.27
CA GLU A 33 -12.47 -6.27 0.47
C GLU A 33 -11.95 -7.65 0.83
N CYS A 34 -10.87 -8.10 0.18
CA CYS A 34 -10.19 -9.35 0.48
C CYS A 34 -9.30 -9.28 1.73
N LYS A 35 -9.23 -8.14 2.43
CA LYS A 35 -8.35 -7.91 3.58
C LYS A 35 -6.89 -8.30 3.28
N ALA A 36 -6.40 -7.87 2.12
CA ALA A 36 -5.04 -8.15 1.66
C ALA A 36 -3.99 -7.58 2.62
N ASN A 37 -2.76 -8.10 2.56
CA ASN A 37 -1.66 -7.61 3.38
C ASN A 37 -1.50 -6.07 3.26
N ARG A 38 -1.28 -5.41 4.40
CA ARG A 38 -1.11 -3.95 4.52
C ARG A 38 -0.12 -3.38 3.49
N CYS A 39 1.03 -4.02 3.32
CA CYS A 39 2.06 -3.59 2.37
C CYS A 39 1.54 -3.55 0.93
N VAL A 40 0.71 -4.53 0.54
CA VAL A 40 0.14 -4.59 -0.82
C VAL A 40 -0.86 -3.46 -1.04
N VAL A 41 -1.66 -3.12 -0.02
CA VAL A 41 -2.59 -1.98 -0.08
C VAL A 41 -1.82 -0.65 -0.17
N GLU A 42 -0.71 -0.52 0.56
CA GLU A 42 0.15 0.67 0.49
C GLU A 42 0.81 0.85 -0.88
N GLU A 43 1.35 -0.22 -1.46
CA GLU A 43 1.93 -0.19 -2.80
C GLU A 43 0.89 0.20 -3.86
N GLU A 44 -0.33 -0.36 -3.78
CA GLU A 44 -1.38 -0.02 -4.72
C GLU A 44 -1.89 1.43 -4.55
N MET A 45 -1.86 1.96 -3.33
CA MET A 45 -2.10 3.39 -3.08
C MET A 45 -1.03 4.28 -3.71
N LEU A 46 0.25 3.91 -3.65
CA LEU A 46 1.33 4.65 -4.31
C LEU A 46 1.16 4.66 -5.83
N HIS A 47 0.76 3.52 -6.42
CA HIS A 47 0.42 3.46 -7.85
C HIS A 47 -0.73 4.40 -8.21
N LEU A 48 -1.78 4.45 -7.38
CA LEU A 48 -2.91 5.34 -7.59
C LEU A 48 -2.47 6.81 -7.59
N GLU A 49 -1.67 7.21 -6.60
CA GLU A 49 -1.15 8.57 -6.50
C GLU A 49 -0.27 8.95 -7.70
N ALA A 50 0.60 8.05 -8.14
CA ALA A 50 1.44 8.28 -9.32
C ALA A 50 0.62 8.47 -10.62
N TYR A 51 -0.52 7.80 -10.76
CA TYR A 51 -1.41 8.02 -11.90
C TYR A 51 -2.24 9.29 -11.79
N LEU A 52 -2.71 9.64 -10.59
CA LEU A 52 -3.44 10.88 -10.35
C LEU A 52 -2.60 12.11 -10.74
N VAL A 53 -1.33 12.16 -10.33
CA VAL A 53 -0.41 13.25 -10.70
C VAL A 53 -0.27 13.38 -12.22
N LYS A 54 -0.05 12.25 -12.93
CA LYS A 54 0.07 12.25 -14.40
C LYS A 54 -1.23 12.68 -15.10
N CYS A 55 -2.38 12.32 -14.52
CA CYS A 55 -3.68 12.69 -15.08
C CYS A 55 -3.97 14.18 -14.86
N GLN A 56 -3.64 14.70 -13.67
CA GLN A 56 -3.79 16.11 -13.33
C GLN A 56 -2.97 17.01 -14.25
N GLU A 57 -1.72 16.64 -14.56
CA GLU A 57 -0.89 17.39 -15.53
C GLU A 57 -1.58 17.48 -16.90
N VAL A 58 -2.23 16.41 -17.36
CA VAL A 58 -2.95 16.41 -18.64
C VAL A 58 -4.25 17.20 -18.55
N GLN A 59 -4.93 17.16 -17.40
CA GLN A 59 -6.15 17.91 -17.13
C GLN A 59 -5.90 19.42 -17.17
N GLU A 60 -4.90 19.92 -16.46
CA GLU A 60 -4.53 21.35 -16.44
C GLU A 60 -4.17 21.86 -17.85
N ASN A 61 -3.46 21.04 -18.63
CA ASN A 61 -3.15 21.34 -20.03
C ASN A 61 -4.41 21.39 -20.92
N LEU A 62 -5.39 20.52 -20.66
CA LEU A 62 -6.65 20.47 -21.41
C LEU A 62 -7.52 21.69 -21.07
N GLU A 63 -7.63 22.04 -19.79
CA GLU A 63 -8.33 23.24 -19.32
C GLU A 63 -7.74 24.52 -19.93
N TYR A 64 -6.40 24.62 -20.02
CA TYR A 64 -5.75 25.75 -20.67
C TYR A 64 -6.11 25.91 -22.15
N LEU A 65 -6.34 24.79 -22.86
CA LEU A 65 -6.71 24.78 -24.29
C LEU A 65 -8.19 25.14 -24.51
N LEU A 66 -9.06 24.91 -23.52
CA LEU A 66 -10.50 25.21 -23.60
C LEU A 66 -10.76 26.72 -23.38
N LYS A 67 -10.94 27.45 -24.49
CA LYS A 67 -11.25 28.90 -24.43
C LYS A 67 -12.72 29.24 -24.26
N ASN A 68 -13.61 28.28 -24.51
CA ASN A 68 -15.04 28.45 -24.31
C ASN A 68 -15.40 28.13 -22.85
N GLY A 69 -15.98 29.10 -22.15
CA GLY A 69 -16.28 28.99 -20.71
C GLY A 69 -17.24 27.85 -20.37
N GLU A 70 -18.25 27.58 -21.20
CA GLU A 70 -19.21 26.48 -20.98
C GLU A 70 -18.53 25.11 -21.10
N LYS A 71 -17.69 24.93 -22.13
CA LYS A 71 -16.91 23.70 -22.33
C LYS A 71 -15.90 23.49 -21.20
N LEU A 72 -15.25 24.57 -20.74
CA LEU A 72 -14.33 24.51 -19.61
C LEU A 72 -15.07 24.10 -18.33
N GLN A 73 -16.21 24.71 -18.04
CA GLN A 73 -17.02 24.39 -16.87
C GLN A 73 -17.46 22.91 -16.87
N PHE A 74 -17.97 22.43 -18.01
CA PHE A 74 -18.37 21.02 -18.16
C PHE A 74 -17.20 20.06 -17.94
N GLU A 75 -16.02 20.39 -18.46
CA GLU A 75 -14.82 19.59 -18.29
C GLU A 75 -14.38 19.54 -16.82
N ILE A 76 -14.38 20.67 -16.12
CA ILE A 76 -14.04 20.75 -14.68
C ILE A 76 -15.04 19.92 -13.87
N GLU A 77 -16.34 20.05 -14.11
CA GLU A 77 -17.36 19.26 -13.41
C GLU A 77 -17.20 17.75 -13.66
N SER A 78 -16.92 17.36 -14.91
CA SER A 78 -16.66 15.95 -15.26
C SER A 78 -15.41 15.40 -14.55
N TRP A 79 -14.36 16.22 -14.47
CA TRP A 79 -13.13 15.87 -13.78
C TRP A 79 -13.35 15.73 -12.27
N MET A 80 -14.00 16.70 -11.63
CA MET A 80 -14.29 16.68 -10.20
C MET A 80 -15.16 15.49 -9.79
N ALA A 81 -16.16 15.13 -10.60
CA ALA A 81 -16.98 13.93 -10.36
C ALA A 81 -16.15 12.64 -10.43
N PHE A 82 -15.25 12.54 -11.41
CA PHE A 82 -14.32 11.42 -11.52
C PHE A 82 -13.35 11.36 -10.33
N GLU A 83 -12.72 12.48 -9.98
CA GLU A 83 -11.80 12.57 -8.86
C GLU A 83 -12.48 12.21 -7.54
N SER A 84 -13.70 12.68 -7.29
CA SER A 84 -14.47 12.33 -6.09
C SER A 84 -14.63 10.81 -5.96
N SER A 85 -15.02 10.12 -7.04
CA SER A 85 -15.17 8.65 -7.02
C SER A 85 -13.87 7.92 -6.69
N VAL A 86 -12.73 8.46 -7.11
CA VAL A 86 -11.41 7.88 -6.82
C VAL A 86 -11.02 8.13 -5.37
N MET A 87 -11.34 9.32 -4.85
CA MET A 87 -11.08 9.70 -3.47
C MET A 87 -11.89 8.88 -2.46
N ASP A 88 -13.11 8.48 -2.80
CA ASP A 88 -13.92 7.59 -1.94
C ASP A 88 -13.22 6.25 -1.69
N VAL A 89 -12.67 5.62 -2.75
CA VAL A 89 -11.92 4.37 -2.62
C VAL A 89 -10.59 4.60 -1.90
N LYS A 90 -9.90 5.72 -2.17
CA LYS A 90 -8.68 6.09 -1.45
C LYS A 90 -8.94 6.27 0.05
N ALA A 91 -10.09 6.85 0.43
CA ALA A 91 -10.50 7.01 1.82
C ALA A 91 -10.79 5.65 2.47
N LYS A 92 -11.51 4.76 1.79
CA LYS A 92 -11.74 3.37 2.23
C LYS A 92 -10.41 2.63 2.48
N ALA A 93 -9.46 2.74 1.57
CA ALA A 93 -8.12 2.14 1.72
C ALA A 93 -7.32 2.75 2.88
N LYS A 94 -7.35 4.08 3.06
CA LYS A 94 -6.70 4.74 4.21
C LYS A 94 -7.30 4.28 5.55
N GLN A 95 -8.62 4.15 5.62
CA GLN A 95 -9.30 3.66 6.82
C GLN A 95 -8.88 2.20 7.13
N TYR A 96 -8.81 1.34 6.11
CA TYR A 96 -8.30 -0.02 6.24
C TYR A 96 -6.87 -0.01 6.80
N LEU A 97 -5.96 0.75 6.20
CA LEU A 97 -4.57 0.85 6.66
C LEU A 97 -4.47 1.34 8.11
N GLN A 98 -5.30 2.31 8.52
CA GLN A 98 -5.34 2.83 9.90
C GLN A 98 -5.79 1.76 10.91
N GLN A 99 -6.80 0.96 10.57
CA GLN A 99 -7.29 -0.13 11.44
C GLN A 99 -6.26 -1.25 11.60
N HIS A 100 -5.39 -1.43 10.60
CA HIS A 100 -4.36 -2.46 10.57
C HIS A 100 -2.96 -1.97 10.97
N LYS A 101 -2.82 -0.74 11.51
CA LYS A 101 -1.52 -0.21 11.99
C LYS A 101 -0.93 -1.01 13.15
N ASP A 102 -1.78 -1.64 13.96
CA ASP A 102 -1.36 -2.27 15.22
C ASP A 102 -1.19 -3.79 15.13
N THR A 103 -1.52 -4.40 13.98
CA THR A 103 -1.45 -5.87 13.85
C THR A 103 -0.02 -6.39 13.73
N GLU A 104 0.93 -5.59 13.24
CA GLU A 104 2.36 -5.96 13.23
C GLU A 104 3.06 -5.77 14.59
N SER A 105 2.45 -5.02 15.52
CA SER A 105 2.97 -4.90 16.91
C SER A 105 2.45 -6.00 17.85
N LEU A 106 1.60 -6.91 17.37
CA LEU A 106 0.96 -7.96 18.18
C LEU A 106 1.56 -9.37 17.99
N GLU A 107 2.60 -9.55 17.17
CA GLU A 107 3.41 -10.77 17.20
C GLU A 107 4.24 -10.92 18.50
N GLY A 108 4.15 -9.96 19.42
CA GLY A 108 4.67 -10.08 20.79
C GLY A 108 3.72 -10.74 21.81
N LYS A 109 2.52 -11.18 21.40
CA LYS A 109 1.58 -11.91 22.25
C LYS A 109 1.11 -13.20 21.57
N TYR A 110 2.05 -14.12 21.34
CA TYR A 110 1.66 -15.53 21.32
C TYR A 110 0.92 -15.79 22.64
N PRO A 111 -0.35 -16.25 22.62
CA PRO A 111 -0.88 -16.89 23.81
C PRO A 111 0.07 -18.06 24.04
N VAL A 112 0.80 -18.03 25.16
CA VAL A 112 1.56 -19.17 25.65
C VAL A 112 0.68 -20.39 25.41
N PRO A 113 1.06 -21.35 24.54
CA PRO A 113 0.31 -22.56 24.43
C PRO A 113 0.25 -23.08 25.85
N VAL A 114 -0.95 -23.21 26.41
CA VAL A 114 -1.18 -23.98 27.64
C VAL A 114 -0.98 -25.45 27.24
N GLY A 115 0.23 -25.77 26.80
CA GLY A 115 0.78 -27.11 26.80
C GLY A 115 1.21 -27.44 28.22
N PRO A 116 1.52 -28.72 28.49
CA PRO A 116 2.00 -29.13 29.81
C PRO A 116 3.13 -28.20 30.24
N ASN A 117 3.12 -27.75 31.50
CA ASN A 117 4.17 -26.93 32.13
C ASN A 117 5.54 -27.59 31.92
N LEU A 118 6.18 -27.31 30.78
CA LEU A 118 7.56 -27.70 30.56
C LEU A 118 8.41 -26.73 31.38
N PRO A 119 9.36 -27.24 32.20
CA PRO A 119 10.34 -26.39 32.85
C PRO A 119 10.97 -25.49 31.80
N ARG A 120 11.14 -24.21 32.13
CA ARG A 120 11.78 -23.24 31.23
C ARG A 120 13.22 -23.71 31.00
N TRP A 121 13.43 -24.46 29.92
CA TRP A 121 14.75 -24.97 29.59
C TRP A 121 15.61 -23.77 29.18
N THR A 122 16.63 -23.50 29.97
CA THR A 122 17.57 -22.41 29.74
C THR A 122 18.84 -23.04 29.21
N LEU A 123 19.12 -22.81 27.93
CA LEU A 123 20.40 -23.19 27.34
C LEU A 123 21.51 -22.45 28.10
N PRO A 124 22.65 -23.11 28.38
CA PRO A 124 23.80 -22.41 28.94
C PRO A 124 24.16 -21.22 28.03
N GLN A 125 24.56 -20.11 28.64
CA GLN A 125 25.02 -18.93 27.92
C GLN A 125 26.54 -18.97 27.85
N PHE A 126 27.09 -18.84 26.64
CA PHE A 126 28.54 -18.76 26.48
C PHE A 126 29.06 -17.44 27.06
N SER A 127 30.07 -17.52 27.93
CA SER A 127 30.65 -16.36 28.62
C SER A 127 31.50 -15.47 27.71
N GLY A 128 31.84 -15.93 26.50
CA GLY A 128 32.81 -15.29 25.62
C GLY A 128 34.26 -15.67 25.90
N ASP A 129 34.53 -16.44 26.96
CA ASP A 129 35.87 -16.95 27.25
C ASP A 129 36.17 -18.20 26.41
N VAL A 130 37.09 -18.06 25.46
CA VAL A 130 37.50 -19.13 24.54
C VAL A 130 38.09 -20.33 25.29
N LEU A 131 38.73 -20.14 26.45
CA LEU A 131 39.27 -21.24 27.24
C LEU A 131 38.18 -22.12 27.84
N GLN A 132 36.96 -21.58 28.00
CA GLN A 132 35.80 -22.29 28.53
C GLN A 132 34.88 -22.82 27.43
N PHE A 133 35.23 -22.64 26.14
CA PHE A 133 34.37 -23.04 25.03
C PHE A 133 34.06 -24.54 25.01
N ALA A 134 35.07 -25.39 25.25
CA ALA A 134 34.87 -26.85 25.28
C ALA A 134 33.88 -27.25 26.39
N SER A 135 34.06 -26.74 27.60
CA SER A 135 33.15 -27.00 28.73
C SER A 135 31.75 -26.42 28.50
N PHE A 136 31.64 -25.28 27.81
CA PHE A 136 30.35 -24.73 27.39
C PHE A 136 29.67 -25.65 26.38
N TRP A 137 30.41 -26.16 25.40
CA TRP A 137 29.87 -27.04 24.36
C TRP A 137 29.40 -28.37 24.95
N ASP A 138 30.16 -28.99 25.85
CA ASP A 138 29.73 -30.21 26.56
C ASP A 138 28.42 -29.98 27.34
N GLN A 139 28.26 -28.81 27.99
CA GLN A 139 27.03 -28.45 28.69
C GLN A 139 25.87 -28.18 27.72
N PHE A 140 26.16 -27.59 26.56
CA PHE A 140 25.17 -27.31 25.52
C PHE A 140 24.67 -28.61 24.87
N GLU A 141 25.58 -29.50 24.46
CA GLU A 141 25.24 -30.82 23.90
C GLU A 141 24.44 -31.66 24.89
N ALA A 142 24.89 -31.74 26.16
CA ALA A 142 24.17 -32.48 27.20
C ALA A 142 22.77 -31.93 27.47
N ALA A 143 22.56 -30.63 27.24
CA ALA A 143 21.25 -30.02 27.35
C ALA A 143 20.37 -30.39 26.13
N VAL A 144 20.92 -30.39 24.91
CA VAL A 144 20.18 -30.62 23.65
C VAL A 144 19.78 -32.08 23.42
N ASP A 145 20.54 -33.04 23.94
CA ASP A 145 20.31 -34.47 23.76
C ASP A 145 19.23 -35.09 24.69
N CYS A 146 18.38 -34.29 25.34
CA CYS A 146 17.30 -34.76 26.24
C CYS A 146 15.89 -34.66 25.63
#